data_AF-A0A534B482-F1
#
_entry.id   AF-A0A534B482-F1
#
_cell.length_a   1.000
_cell.length_b   1.000
_cell.length_c   1.000
_cell.angle_alpha   90.00
_cell.angle_beta   90.00
_cell.angle_gamma   90.00
#
_symmetry.space_group_name_H-M   'P 1'
#
loop_
_entity.id
_entity.type
_entity.pdbx_description
1 polymer ?
#
loop_
_entity_poly.entity_id
_entity_poly.type
_entity_poly.pdbx_seq_one_letter_code
_entity_poly.pdbx_strand_id
1 'polypeptide(L)' 'DAMRTMIHDGVSEQELDRHARLSTPSIRDDGRVKVLRGETAIEEVLRVTRED' A
#
# COMPACT_ATOMS: atom_id res chain seq x y z
N ASP A 1 4.01 18.44 -0.47
CA ASP A 1 5.33 18.91 -0.93
C ASP A 1 6.40 17.83 -0.94
N ALA A 2 6.66 17.12 0.17
CA ALA A 2 7.69 16.07 0.23
C ALA A 2 7.63 15.02 -0.91
N MET A 3 6.46 14.40 -1.15
CA MET A 3 6.28 13.44 -2.25
C MET A 3 6.63 14.02 -3.63
N ARG A 4 6.26 15.29 -3.89
CA ARG A 4 6.54 15.95 -5.18
C ARG A 4 8.04 16.15 -5.37
N THR A 5 8.73 16.58 -4.33
CA THR A 5 10.20 16.73 -4.34
C THR A 5 10.89 15.40 -4.62
N MET A 6 10.48 14.33 -3.92
CA MET A 6 11.03 12.98 -4.13
C MET A 6 10.87 12.50 -5.58
N ILE A 7 9.72 12.76 -6.20
CA ILE A 7 9.48 12.43 -7.61
C ILE A 7 10.42 13.22 -8.52
N HIS A 8 10.59 14.53 -8.29
CA HIS A 8 11.49 15.37 -9.08
C HIS A 8 12.96 14.95 -8.94
N ASP A 9 13.36 14.54 -7.75
CA ASP A 9 14.71 14.08 -7.45
C ASP A 9 14.99 12.67 -7.99
N GLY A 10 13.97 11.97 -8.50
CA GLY A 10 14.10 10.65 -9.11
C GLY A 10 14.54 9.58 -8.10
N VAL A 11 14.15 9.70 -6.83
CA VAL A 11 14.48 8.70 -5.80
C VAL A 11 13.85 7.34 -6.13
N SER A 12 14.37 6.30 -5.49
CA SER A 12 13.92 4.93 -5.76
C SER A 12 12.44 4.72 -5.42
N GLU A 13 11.78 3.82 -6.17
CA GLU A 13 10.40 3.43 -5.89
C GLU A 13 10.22 2.90 -4.46
N GLN A 14 11.22 2.19 -3.93
CA GLN A 14 11.21 1.72 -2.54
C GLN A 14 11.15 2.87 -1.53
N GLU A 15 11.83 3.99 -1.81
CA GLU A 15 11.79 5.17 -0.95
C GLU A 15 10.47 5.92 -1.09
N LEU A 16 9.93 6.01 -2.31
CA LEU A 16 8.60 6.57 -2.56
C LEU A 16 7.52 5.77 -1.82
N ASP A 17 7.54 4.45 -1.92
CA ASP A 17 6.60 3.58 -1.21
C ASP A 17 6.72 3.77 0.31
N ARG A 18 7.94 3.71 0.86
CA ARG A 18 8.16 3.94 2.29
C ARG A 18 7.61 5.30 2.76
N HIS A 19 7.79 6.36 1.97
CA HIS A 19 7.23 7.67 2.29
C HIS A 19 5.71 7.69 2.22
N ALA A 20 5.12 7.07 1.19
CA ALA A 20 3.67 6.98 1.02
C ALA A 20 3.00 6.31 2.23
N ARG A 21 3.59 5.22 2.75
CA ARG A 21 3.07 4.46 3.90
C ARG A 21 3.05 5.22 5.23
N LEU A 22 3.70 6.38 5.32
CA LEU A 22 3.56 7.28 6.49
C LEU A 22 2.20 7.98 6.52
N SER A 23 1.52 8.08 5.38
CA SER A 23 0.29 8.85 5.22
C SER A 23 -0.91 8.03 4.79
N THR A 24 -0.69 6.91 4.09
CA THR A 24 -1.75 6.06 3.56
C THR A 24 -1.45 4.57 3.80
N PRO A 25 -2.46 3.78 4.25
CA PRO A 25 -2.30 2.34 4.39
C PRO A 25 -2.11 1.65 3.03
N SER A 26 -1.57 0.44 3.04
CA SER A 26 -1.46 -0.38 1.81
C SER A 26 -2.81 -0.97 1.39
N ILE A 27 -2.91 -1.41 0.14
CA ILE A 27 -4.09 -2.16 -0.35
C ILE A 27 -4.29 -3.43 0.49
N ARG A 28 -3.19 -4.09 0.88
CA ARG A 28 -3.22 -5.27 1.75
C ARG A 28 -3.75 -4.95 3.15
N ASP A 29 -3.41 -3.79 3.71
CA ASP A 29 -3.93 -3.37 5.01
C ASP A 29 -5.43 -3.08 4.96
N ASP A 30 -5.91 -2.43 3.90
CA ASP A 30 -7.36 -2.26 3.67
C ASP A 30 -8.06 -3.62 3.54
N GLY A 31 -7.47 -4.55 2.78
CA GLY A 31 -7.96 -5.92 2.67
C GLY A 31 -8.05 -6.63 4.01
N ARG A 32 -7.05 -6.46 4.90
CA ARG A 32 -7.07 -7.02 6.26
C ARG A 32 -8.25 -6.48 7.07
N VAL A 33 -8.56 -5.18 6.96
CA VAL A 33 -9.73 -4.60 7.65
C VAL A 33 -11.02 -5.24 7.16
N LYS A 34 -11.17 -5.45 5.84
CA LYS A 34 -12.34 -6.11 5.25
C LYS A 34 -12.50 -7.56 5.69
N VAL A 35 -11.38 -8.30 5.80
CA VAL A 35 -11.37 -9.66 6.35
C VAL A 35 -11.87 -9.67 7.80
N LEU A 36 -11.36 -8.76 8.64
CA LEU A 36 -11.77 -8.66 10.04
C LEU A 36 -13.25 -8.27 10.20
N ARG A 37 -13.83 -7.58 9.22
CA ARG A 37 -15.26 -7.26 9.17
C ARG A 37 -16.13 -8.38 8.58
N GLY A 38 -15.52 -9.44 8.05
CA GLY A 38 -16.23 -10.54 7.38
C GLY A 38 -16.76 -10.18 5.98
N GLU A 39 -16.22 -9.13 5.35
CA GLU A 39 -16.63 -8.67 4.02
C GLU A 39 -15.97 -9.47 2.89
N THR A 40 -14.80 -10.06 3.15
CA THR A 40 -14.06 -10.87 2.17
C THR A 40 -13.20 -11.94 2.85
N ALA A 41 -12.70 -12.89 2.07
CA ALA A 41 -11.81 -13.96 2.52
C ALA A 41 -10.33 -13.54 2.44
N ILE A 42 -9.49 -14.11 3.30
CA ILE A 42 -8.04 -13.81 3.29
C ILE A 42 -7.38 -14.28 2.00
N GLU A 43 -7.85 -15.38 1.43
CA GLU A 43 -7.40 -15.94 0.15
C GLU A 43 -7.63 -14.97 -0.99
N GLU A 44 -8.76 -14.24 -0.97
CA GLU A 44 -9.10 -13.25 -1.97
C GLU A 44 -8.13 -12.07 -1.92
N VAL A 45 -7.87 -11.53 -0.71
CA VAL A 45 -6.90 -10.45 -0.51
C VAL A 45 -5.51 -10.87 -0.97
N LEU A 46 -5.04 -12.05 -0.55
CA LEU A 46 -3.73 -12.56 -0.95
C LEU A 46 -3.63 -12.81 -2.46
N ARG A 47 -4.71 -13.20 -3.13
CA ARG A 47 -4.71 -13.42 -4.58
C ARG A 47 -4.51 -12.12 -5.34
N VAL A 48 -5.09 -11.01 -4.88
CA VAL A 48 -5.08 -9.73 -5.61
C VAL A 48 -3.95 -8.78 -5.20
N THR A 49 -3.35 -8.95 -4.02
CA THR A 49 -2.24 -8.07 -3.55
C THR A 49 -0.87 -8.75 -3.65
N ARG A 50 -0.71 -9.76 -4.51
CA ARG A 50 0.53 -10.55 -4.64
C ARG A 50 1.58 -9.93 -5.56
N GLU A 51 1.22 -8.89 -6.31
CA GLU A 51 2.13 -8.14 -7.19
C GLU A 51 2.65 -6.83 -6.56
N ASP A 52 2.31 -6.57 -5.29
CA ASP A 52 3.05 -5.66 -4.40
C ASP A 52 4.07 -6.45 -3.56
#